data_AF-A0A6N0ZEN2-F1
#
_entry.id   AF-A0A6N0ZEN2-F1
#
_cell.length_a   1.000
_cell.length_b   1.000
_cell.length_c   1.000
_cell.angle_alpha   90.00
_cell.angle_beta   90.00
_cell.angle_gamma   90.00
#
_symmetry.space_group_name_H-M   'P 1'
#
loop_
_entity.id
_entity.type
_entity.pdbx_description
1 polymer ?
#
loop_
_entity_poly.entity_id
_entity_poly.type
_entity_poly.pdbx_seq_one_letter_code
_entity_poly.pdbx_strand_id
1 'polypeptide(L)'
;MFAVYGLSGPIFRGTFERLGEVAAVTRSRAVQPIAGEEPRAPFGTPSAQAIRAYRQILRPDGDRGPLYHAYQIMQRPVVSLSSEDAVEHAWRLLLERRIHQAPVLDAGYRLVGIVSERDLLTALNLGPDGPRDIMARQVGDVMTTPVVSADPVTDIRRIAQVMLEHGVDGVPIVNDRDALVGFVSRGDVLRAVISDPPLSLWR
;
A
#
# COMPACT_ATOMS: atom_id res chain seq x y z
N MET A 1 5.72 -16.70 -17.75
CA MET A 1 4.67 -16.82 -18.79
C MET A 1 3.38 -16.29 -18.18
N PHE A 2 2.81 -15.22 -18.74
CA PHE A 2 1.59 -14.57 -18.26
C PHE A 2 0.41 -14.99 -19.13
N ALA A 3 -0.79 -14.98 -18.55
CA ALA A 3 -2.02 -15.25 -19.27
C ALA A 3 -3.10 -14.25 -18.85
N VAL A 4 -3.83 -13.70 -19.81
CA VAL A 4 -5.00 -12.87 -19.55
C VAL A 4 -6.23 -13.67 -19.92
N TYR A 5 -7.25 -13.62 -19.07
CA TYR A 5 -8.51 -14.35 -19.25
C TYR A 5 -9.65 -13.34 -19.38
N GLY A 6 -10.48 -13.53 -20.41
CA GLY A 6 -11.75 -12.84 -20.55
C GLY A 6 -12.91 -13.76 -20.16
N LEU A 7 -14.14 -13.27 -20.32
CA LEU A 7 -15.37 -14.00 -20.00
C LEU A 7 -15.53 -15.32 -20.77
N SER A 8 -14.82 -15.48 -21.89
CA SER A 8 -14.88 -16.66 -22.77
C SER A 8 -13.62 -17.54 -22.71
N GLY A 9 -12.68 -17.28 -21.81
CA GLY A 9 -11.44 -18.05 -21.68
C GLY A 9 -10.15 -17.24 -21.90
N PRO A 10 -9.01 -17.90 -22.18
CA PRO A 10 -7.72 -17.22 -22.27
C PRO A 10 -7.66 -16.33 -23.52
N ILE A 11 -7.57 -15.02 -23.31
CA ILE A 11 -7.42 -14.03 -24.38
C ILE A 11 -5.95 -13.77 -24.74
N PHE A 12 -5.02 -14.17 -23.87
CA PHE A 12 -3.58 -14.05 -24.12
C PHE A 12 -2.77 -15.06 -23.33
N ARG A 13 -1.67 -15.57 -23.91
CA ARG A 13 -0.59 -16.27 -23.23
C ARG A 13 0.74 -15.85 -23.84
N GLY A 14 1.69 -15.37 -23.03
CA GLY A 14 2.95 -14.87 -23.55
C GLY A 14 3.93 -14.41 -22.49
N THR A 15 4.94 -13.65 -22.91
CA THR A 15 5.93 -13.03 -22.03
C THR A 15 5.42 -11.69 -21.48
N PHE A 16 6.14 -11.10 -20.51
CA PHE A 16 5.73 -9.83 -19.88
C PHE A 16 5.75 -8.68 -20.90
N GLU A 17 6.73 -8.67 -21.80
CA GLU A 17 6.92 -7.64 -22.82
C GLU A 17 5.73 -7.55 -23.76
N ARG A 18 5.07 -8.69 -24.02
CA ARG A 18 3.88 -8.80 -24.87
C ARG A 18 2.56 -8.61 -24.12
N LEU A 19 2.59 -8.49 -22.80
CA LEU A 19 1.39 -8.34 -21.97
C LEU A 19 0.72 -6.97 -22.15
N GLY A 20 1.51 -5.94 -22.52
CA GLY A 20 1.02 -4.60 -22.83
C GLY A 20 0.15 -4.51 -24.09
N GLU A 21 0.12 -5.56 -24.92
CA GLU A 21 -0.73 -5.67 -26.11
C GLU A 21 -2.22 -5.92 -25.77
N VAL A 22 -2.54 -6.22 -24.50
CA VAL A 22 -3.90 -6.59 -24.05
C VAL A 22 -4.47 -5.51 -23.12
N ALA A 23 -5.44 -4.74 -23.62
CA ALA A 23 -5.96 -3.51 -23.00
C ALA A 23 -6.82 -3.68 -21.72
N ALA A 24 -7.04 -4.89 -21.22
CA ALA A 24 -8.01 -5.15 -20.14
C ALA A 24 -7.45 -6.08 -19.06
N VAL A 25 -6.64 -5.54 -18.14
CA VAL A 25 -6.35 -6.21 -16.87
C VAL A 25 -6.79 -5.29 -15.74
N THR A 26 -8.07 -5.37 -15.39
CA THR A 26 -8.64 -4.71 -14.20
C THR A 26 -8.21 -5.48 -12.95
N ARG A 27 -7.84 -4.75 -11.88
CA ARG A 27 -7.36 -5.25 -10.59
C ARG A 27 -8.19 -6.43 -10.07
N SER A 28 -7.51 -7.49 -9.63
CA SER A 28 -8.12 -8.62 -8.94
C SER A 28 -8.60 -8.23 -7.53
N ARG A 29 -9.78 -8.72 -7.17
CA ARG A 29 -10.36 -8.63 -5.82
C ARG A 29 -9.83 -9.80 -4.99
N ALA A 30 -9.49 -9.54 -3.73
CA ALA A 30 -9.07 -10.58 -2.79
C ALA A 30 -10.17 -11.64 -2.62
N VAL A 31 -9.79 -12.91 -2.66
CA VAL A 31 -10.66 -14.08 -2.42
C VAL A 31 -10.58 -14.44 -0.94
N GLN A 32 -11.73 -14.67 -0.30
CA GLN A 32 -11.77 -15.15 1.08
C GLN A 32 -11.32 -16.63 1.16
N PRO A 33 -10.52 -17.01 2.17
CA PRO A 33 -10.20 -18.41 2.41
C PRO A 33 -11.47 -19.22 2.69
N ILE A 34 -11.54 -20.43 2.13
CA ILE A 34 -12.58 -21.41 2.48
C ILE A 34 -12.29 -21.87 3.91
N ALA A 35 -13.25 -21.69 4.81
CA ALA A 35 -13.16 -22.20 6.18
C ALA A 35 -13.11 -23.73 6.15
N GLY A 36 -11.95 -24.29 6.50
CA GLY A 36 -11.70 -25.71 6.69
C GLY A 36 -10.52 -25.88 7.64
N GLU A 37 -10.58 -26.92 8.48
CA GLU A 37 -9.57 -27.21 9.51
C GLU A 37 -8.15 -27.13 8.94
N GLU A 38 -7.26 -26.44 9.65
CA GLU A 38 -5.83 -26.44 9.32
C GLU A 38 -5.33 -27.89 9.24
N PRO A 39 -4.69 -28.29 8.13
CA PRO A 39 -4.09 -29.61 8.04
C PRO A 39 -3.07 -29.75 9.17
N ARG A 40 -3.32 -30.68 10.10
CA ARG A 40 -2.41 -30.97 11.20
C ARG A 40 -1.04 -31.32 10.62
N ALA A 41 -0.05 -30.49 10.90
CA ALA A 41 1.29 -30.64 10.34
C ALA A 41 1.82 -32.06 10.61
N PRO A 42 2.27 -32.81 9.59
CA PRO A 42 2.63 -34.23 9.72
C PRO A 42 3.96 -34.48 10.46
N PHE A 43 4.57 -33.46 11.06
CA PHE A 43 5.88 -33.54 11.69
C PHE A 43 5.85 -33.02 13.12
N GLY A 44 6.47 -33.79 14.03
CA GLY A 44 6.62 -33.41 15.44
C GLY A 44 7.52 -32.20 15.65
N THR A 45 7.51 -31.66 16.88
CA THR A 45 8.31 -30.49 17.26
C THR A 45 9.80 -30.80 17.08
N PRO A 46 10.57 -29.96 16.35
CA PRO A 46 11.99 -30.24 16.08
C PRO A 46 12.81 -30.36 17.37
N SER A 47 13.75 -31.31 17.41
CA SER A 47 14.64 -31.48 18.56
C SER A 47 15.54 -30.25 18.76
N ALA A 48 15.93 -29.95 19.99
CA ALA A 48 16.83 -28.82 20.28
C ALA A 48 18.20 -28.93 19.57
N GLN A 49 18.58 -30.14 19.15
CA GLN A 49 19.77 -30.39 18.33
C GLN A 49 19.52 -30.06 16.86
N ALA A 50 18.36 -30.39 16.30
CA ALA A 50 17.94 -29.98 14.97
C ALA A 50 17.78 -28.45 14.87
N ILE A 51 17.21 -27.81 15.90
CA ILE A 51 17.09 -26.34 15.97
C ILE A 51 18.47 -25.67 16.02
N ARG A 52 19.44 -26.24 16.76
CA ARG A 52 20.80 -25.68 16.83
C ARG A 52 21.61 -25.91 15.56
N ALA A 53 21.53 -27.09 14.95
CA ALA A 53 22.13 -27.36 13.65
C ALA A 53 21.53 -26.45 12.56
N TYR A 54 20.22 -26.27 12.58
CA TYR A 54 19.53 -25.33 11.68
C TYR A 54 19.96 -23.88 11.94
N ARG A 55 20.09 -23.44 13.20
CA ARG A 55 20.63 -22.10 13.53
C ARG A 55 22.10 -21.91 13.12
N GLN A 56 22.90 -22.96 13.11
CA GLN A 56 24.29 -22.92 12.64
C GLN A 56 24.39 -22.88 11.11
N ILE A 57 23.43 -23.49 10.41
CA ILE A 57 23.24 -23.33 8.95
C ILE A 57 22.65 -21.94 8.63
N LEU A 58 21.75 -21.42 9.47
CA LEU A 58 21.25 -20.04 9.47
C LEU A 58 22.28 -19.07 10.07
N ARG A 59 23.53 -19.11 9.64
CA ARG A 59 24.30 -17.87 9.67
C ARG A 59 23.80 -17.00 8.50
N PRO A 60 23.23 -15.80 8.71
CA PRO A 60 23.30 -14.76 7.70
C PRO A 60 24.57 -13.96 7.97
N ASP A 61 25.72 -14.45 7.49
CA ASP A 61 26.68 -13.50 6.94
C ASP A 61 26.41 -13.52 5.42
N GLY A 62 25.91 -12.42 4.85
CA GLY A 62 25.78 -12.26 3.39
C GLY A 62 24.63 -11.37 2.94
N ASP A 63 24.94 -10.09 2.71
CA ASP A 63 24.20 -9.10 1.92
C ASP A 63 22.67 -9.07 2.07
N ARG A 64 22.20 -8.32 3.07
CA ARG A 64 21.04 -7.47 2.81
C ARG A 64 21.48 -6.53 1.68
N GLY A 65 20.88 -6.63 0.50
CA GLY A 65 21.11 -5.68 -0.60
C GLY A 65 20.96 -4.23 -0.13
N PRO A 66 21.29 -3.23 -0.97
CA PRO A 66 21.28 -1.82 -0.57
C PRO A 66 20.00 -1.47 0.20
N LEU A 67 20.16 -0.92 1.41
CA LEU A 67 19.04 -0.45 2.22
C LEU A 67 18.42 0.75 1.51
N TYR A 68 17.20 0.58 1.03
CA TYR A 68 16.42 1.70 0.51
C TYR A 68 15.68 2.36 1.67
N HIS A 69 15.90 3.65 1.78
CA HIS A 69 15.18 4.56 2.64
C HIS A 69 13.98 5.17 1.90
N ALA A 70 12.94 5.52 2.64
CA ALA A 70 11.73 6.13 2.11
C ALA A 70 12.04 7.31 1.17
N TYR A 71 12.99 8.17 1.53
CA TYR A 71 13.36 9.35 0.74
C TYR A 71 13.86 9.03 -0.67
N GLN A 72 14.35 7.81 -0.92
CA GLN A 72 14.87 7.40 -2.22
C GLN A 72 13.76 7.00 -3.19
N ILE A 73 12.58 6.63 -2.68
CA ILE A 73 11.47 6.09 -3.50
C ILE A 73 10.18 6.91 -3.39
N MET A 74 10.06 7.74 -2.36
CA MET A 74 8.84 8.48 -2.10
C MET A 74 8.60 9.57 -3.14
N GLN A 75 7.33 9.83 -3.40
CA GLN A 75 6.89 10.86 -4.34
C GLN A 75 6.99 12.25 -3.72
N ARG A 76 7.43 13.22 -4.53
CA ARG A 76 7.55 14.65 -4.22
C ARG A 76 7.24 15.48 -5.48
N PRO A 77 6.53 16.62 -5.38
CA PRO A 77 5.82 17.12 -4.20
C PRO A 77 4.60 16.25 -3.84
N VAL A 78 4.21 16.24 -2.58
CA VAL A 78 3.06 15.44 -2.10
C VAL A 78 1.77 16.20 -2.38
N VAL A 79 0.82 15.55 -3.07
CA VAL A 79 -0.55 16.03 -3.14
C VAL A 79 -1.22 15.76 -1.79
N SER A 80 -1.68 16.81 -1.12
CA SER A 80 -2.34 16.74 0.18
C SER A 80 -3.62 17.57 0.16
N LEU A 81 -4.49 17.32 1.14
CA LEU A 81 -5.75 18.03 1.35
C LEU A 81 -5.76 18.65 2.75
N SER A 82 -6.55 19.69 2.94
CA SER A 82 -6.89 20.22 4.27
C SER A 82 -8.00 19.37 4.91
N SER A 83 -7.98 19.22 6.23
CA SER A 83 -9.10 18.64 6.98
C SER A 83 -10.39 19.45 6.83
N GLU A 84 -10.28 20.73 6.50
CA GLU A 84 -11.41 21.64 6.31
C GLU A 84 -11.93 21.66 4.86
N ASP A 85 -11.23 21.01 3.91
CA ASP A 85 -11.65 20.95 2.52
C ASP A 85 -12.99 20.22 2.40
N ALA A 86 -13.81 20.63 1.44
CA ALA A 86 -15.01 19.90 1.09
C ALA A 86 -14.67 18.55 0.43
N VAL A 87 -15.45 17.52 0.71
CA VAL A 87 -15.33 16.20 0.08
C VAL A 87 -15.36 16.28 -1.46
N GLU A 88 -16.18 17.17 -2.03
CA GLU A 88 -16.20 17.39 -3.47
C GLU A 88 -14.83 17.81 -4.03
N HIS A 89 -14.15 18.72 -3.34
CA HIS A 89 -12.80 19.16 -3.72
C HIS A 89 -11.82 17.99 -3.67
N ALA A 90 -11.84 17.22 -2.58
CA ALA A 90 -11.00 16.04 -2.43
C ALA A 90 -11.22 15.02 -3.55
N TRP A 91 -12.48 14.68 -3.86
CA TRP A 91 -12.83 13.76 -4.92
C TRP A 91 -12.31 14.22 -6.28
N ARG A 92 -12.52 15.50 -6.62
CA ARG A 92 -12.04 16.09 -7.87
C ARG A 92 -10.52 16.06 -7.95
N LEU A 93 -9.82 16.42 -6.87
CA LEU A 93 -8.36 16.42 -6.82
C LEU A 93 -7.78 15.02 -7.07
N LEU A 94 -8.32 13.99 -6.41
CA LEU A 94 -7.87 12.60 -6.59
C LEU A 94 -8.02 12.15 -8.06
N LEU A 95 -9.18 12.43 -8.68
CA LEU A 95 -9.44 12.09 -10.08
C LEU A 95 -8.52 12.84 -11.06
N GLU A 96 -8.37 14.15 -10.88
CA GLU A 96 -7.55 14.99 -11.75
C GLU A 96 -6.07 14.62 -11.69
N ARG A 97 -5.58 14.32 -10.48
CA ARG A 97 -4.19 13.91 -10.24
C ARG A 97 -3.96 12.43 -10.51
N ARG A 98 -5.02 11.65 -10.78
CA ARG A 98 -4.98 10.19 -10.99
C ARG A 98 -4.30 9.45 -9.84
N ILE A 99 -4.62 9.85 -8.62
CA ILE A 99 -4.14 9.24 -7.38
C ILE A 99 -5.34 8.76 -6.57
N HIS A 100 -5.17 7.65 -5.84
CA HIS A 100 -6.29 7.02 -5.14
C HIS A 100 -6.45 7.46 -3.69
N GLN A 101 -5.47 8.19 -3.15
CA GLN A 101 -5.47 8.67 -1.78
C GLN A 101 -4.50 9.83 -1.61
N ALA A 102 -4.73 10.64 -0.58
CA ALA A 102 -3.88 11.76 -0.22
C ALA A 102 -3.81 11.93 1.32
N PRO A 103 -2.65 12.32 1.86
CA PRO A 103 -2.55 12.77 3.25
C PRO A 103 -3.42 14.00 3.50
N VAL A 104 -3.98 14.09 4.71
CA VAL A 104 -4.80 15.21 5.18
C VAL A 104 -4.04 15.99 6.24
N LEU A 105 -3.97 17.31 6.06
CA LEU A 105 -3.27 18.24 6.95
C LEU A 105 -4.27 19.12 7.71
N ASP A 106 -3.93 19.53 8.93
CA ASP A 106 -4.65 20.59 9.64
C ASP A 106 -4.22 22.00 9.17
N ALA A 107 -4.85 23.05 9.73
CA ALA A 107 -4.50 24.44 9.46
C ALA A 107 -3.05 24.80 9.84
N GLY A 108 -2.39 23.99 10.69
CA GLY A 108 -0.98 24.12 11.06
C GLY A 108 -0.03 23.34 10.14
N TYR A 109 -0.52 22.79 9.02
CA TYR A 109 0.22 21.93 8.10
C TYR A 109 0.73 20.62 8.71
N ARG A 110 0.11 20.15 9.79
CA ARG A 110 0.46 18.87 10.44
C ARG A 110 -0.41 17.75 9.89
N LEU A 111 0.18 16.57 9.75
CA LEU A 111 -0.53 15.38 9.31
C LEU A 111 -1.55 14.93 10.36
N VAL A 112 -2.83 14.86 9.98
CA VAL A 112 -3.93 14.44 10.87
C VAL A 112 -4.71 13.22 10.38
N GLY A 113 -4.54 12.83 9.11
CA GLY A 113 -5.20 11.65 8.56
C GLY A 113 -4.80 11.34 7.13
N ILE A 114 -5.51 10.39 6.53
CA ILE A 114 -5.44 10.06 5.11
C ILE A 114 -6.86 9.89 4.57
N VAL A 115 -7.08 10.32 3.33
CA VAL A 115 -8.36 10.12 2.65
C VAL A 115 -8.13 9.36 1.34
N SER A 116 -8.90 8.31 1.11
CA SER A 116 -8.88 7.53 -0.12
C SER A 116 -10.20 7.63 -0.89
N GLU A 117 -10.18 7.31 -2.19
CA GLU A 117 -11.40 7.17 -3.00
C GLU A 117 -12.41 6.23 -2.33
N ARG A 118 -11.92 5.17 -1.67
CA ARG A 118 -12.77 4.23 -0.94
C ARG A 118 -13.47 4.90 0.25
N ASP A 119 -12.78 5.74 0.99
CA ASP A 119 -13.37 6.43 2.15
C ASP A 119 -14.43 7.43 1.69
N LEU A 120 -14.15 8.18 0.62
CA LEU A 120 -15.10 9.09 -0.01
C LEU A 120 -16.34 8.35 -0.57
N LEU A 121 -16.15 7.22 -1.26
CA LEU A 121 -17.24 6.39 -1.77
C LEU A 121 -18.06 5.73 -0.64
N THR A 122 -17.41 5.33 0.46
CA THR A 122 -18.11 4.74 1.61
C THR A 122 -19.00 5.79 2.27
N ALA A 123 -18.49 7.03 2.40
CA ALA A 123 -19.28 8.15 2.92
C ALA A 123 -20.55 8.39 2.08
N LEU A 124 -20.46 8.29 0.74
CA LEU A 124 -21.59 8.46 -0.19
C LEU A 124 -22.72 7.44 -0.03
N ASN A 125 -22.43 6.25 0.51
CA ASN A 125 -23.36 5.12 0.56
C ASN A 125 -24.09 4.95 1.90
N LEU A 126 -23.76 5.72 2.94
CA LEU A 126 -24.22 5.48 4.32
C LEU A 126 -25.15 6.56 4.91
N GLY A 127 -25.56 7.57 4.14
CA GLY A 127 -26.43 8.64 4.63
C GLY A 127 -27.94 8.33 4.50
N PRO A 128 -28.77 8.58 5.54
CA PRO A 128 -30.24 8.54 5.42
C PRO A 128 -30.80 9.64 4.51
N ASP A 129 -30.04 10.72 4.30
CA ASP A 129 -30.43 11.92 3.55
C ASP A 129 -30.08 11.89 2.04
N GLY A 130 -29.60 10.73 1.55
CA GLY A 130 -29.25 10.52 0.16
C GLY A 130 -27.92 11.17 -0.27
N PRO A 131 -27.53 11.02 -1.55
CA PRO A 131 -26.17 11.35 -2.03
C PRO A 131 -25.80 12.84 -2.01
N ARG A 132 -26.73 13.76 -1.69
CA ARG A 132 -26.55 15.20 -1.92
C ARG A 132 -25.87 15.97 -0.79
N ASP A 133 -25.90 15.47 0.45
CA ASP A 133 -25.36 16.22 1.61
C ASP A 133 -23.88 15.91 1.91
N ILE A 134 -23.37 14.79 1.37
CA ILE A 134 -22.01 14.31 1.68
C ILE A 134 -20.92 15.12 0.96
N MET A 135 -21.25 15.72 -0.19
CA MET A 135 -20.31 16.56 -0.95
C MET A 135 -19.93 17.85 -0.23
N ALA A 136 -20.81 18.35 0.66
CA ALA A 136 -20.60 19.54 1.48
C ALA A 136 -19.87 19.24 2.81
N ARG A 137 -19.74 17.96 3.20
CA ARG A 137 -19.01 17.57 4.42
C ARG A 137 -17.52 17.86 4.27
N GLN A 138 -16.86 18.05 5.41
CA GLN A 138 -15.42 18.26 5.44
C GLN A 138 -14.67 16.93 5.32
N VAL A 139 -13.48 16.97 4.70
CA VAL A 139 -12.58 15.83 4.59
C VAL A 139 -12.25 15.25 5.97
N GLY A 140 -12.10 16.10 6.98
CA GLY A 140 -11.86 15.69 8.37
C GLY A 140 -12.93 14.75 8.94
N ASP A 141 -14.18 14.83 8.45
CA ASP A 141 -15.28 13.99 8.95
C ASP A 141 -15.32 12.60 8.31
N VAL A 142 -14.56 12.38 7.23
CA VAL A 142 -14.56 11.14 6.44
C VAL A 142 -13.18 10.50 6.28
N MET A 143 -12.11 11.22 6.65
CA MET A 143 -10.75 10.70 6.60
C MET A 143 -10.54 9.54 7.57
N THR A 144 -9.59 8.67 7.26
CA THR A 144 -9.08 7.69 8.21
C THR A 144 -8.11 8.37 9.16
N THR A 145 -8.40 8.29 10.47
CA THR A 145 -7.56 8.78 11.56
C THR A 145 -7.67 7.85 12.77
N PRO A 146 -6.59 7.57 13.53
CA PRO A 146 -5.21 8.03 13.32
C PRO A 146 -4.53 7.39 12.10
N VAL A 147 -3.52 8.05 11.54
CA VAL A 147 -2.75 7.58 10.37
C VAL A 147 -1.33 7.17 10.77
N VAL A 148 -0.85 6.04 10.23
CA VAL A 148 0.54 5.62 10.39
C VAL A 148 1.42 6.39 9.41
N SER A 149 2.48 7.03 9.90
CA SER A 149 3.51 7.70 9.11
C SER A 149 4.89 7.06 9.32
N ALA A 150 5.87 7.44 8.50
CA ALA A 150 7.25 7.01 8.63
C ALA A 150 8.24 8.16 8.45
N ASP A 151 9.46 8.02 8.97
CA ASP A 151 10.56 8.97 8.77
C ASP A 151 11.20 8.79 7.37
N PRO A 152 11.74 9.85 6.73
CA PRO A 152 12.49 9.75 5.48
C PRO A 152 13.55 8.64 5.43
N VAL A 153 14.25 8.36 6.53
CA VAL A 153 15.28 7.32 6.62
C VAL A 153 14.72 5.95 7.02
N THR A 154 13.40 5.79 7.05
CA THR A 154 12.77 4.49 7.30
C THR A 154 13.01 3.54 6.13
N ASP A 155 13.39 2.32 6.46
CA ASP A 155 13.59 1.24 5.49
C ASP A 155 12.27 0.91 4.76
N ILE A 156 12.32 0.85 3.42
CA ILE A 156 11.15 0.53 2.59
C ILE A 156 10.50 -0.80 2.96
N ARG A 157 11.27 -1.76 3.51
CA ARG A 157 10.76 -3.06 3.94
C ARG A 157 9.85 -2.93 5.16
N ARG A 158 10.18 -2.02 6.08
CA ARG A 158 9.34 -1.69 7.23
C ARG A 158 8.06 -0.99 6.77
N ILE A 159 8.19 -0.08 5.80
CA ILE A 159 7.03 0.58 5.19
C ILE A 159 6.12 -0.46 4.51
N ALA A 160 6.68 -1.40 3.74
CA ALA A 160 5.94 -2.48 3.11
C ALA A 160 5.26 -3.39 4.16
N GLN A 161 5.94 -3.71 5.26
CA GLN A 161 5.38 -4.47 6.36
C GLN A 161 4.16 -3.76 6.97
N VAL A 162 4.28 -2.46 7.26
CA VAL A 162 3.16 -1.62 7.74
C VAL A 162 1.99 -1.65 6.77
N MET A 163 2.24 -1.53 5.46
CA MET A 163 1.19 -1.61 4.43
C MET A 163 0.43 -2.94 4.44
N LEU A 164 1.13 -4.04 4.69
CA LEU A 164 0.54 -5.38 4.73
C LEU A 164 -0.22 -5.63 6.04
N GLU A 165 0.39 -5.30 7.18
CA GLU A 165 -0.17 -5.54 8.51
C GLU A 165 -1.38 -4.66 8.80
N HIS A 166 -1.31 -3.38 8.42
CA HIS A 166 -2.39 -2.41 8.65
C HIS A 166 -3.34 -2.28 7.44
N GLY A 167 -3.09 -3.01 6.36
CA GLY A 167 -3.92 -2.98 5.15
C GLY A 167 -3.93 -1.62 4.42
N VAL A 168 -2.99 -0.72 4.70
CA VAL A 168 -2.92 0.62 4.09
C VAL A 168 -2.27 0.57 2.71
N ASP A 169 -2.74 1.40 1.78
CA ASP A 169 -2.26 1.44 0.39
C ASP A 169 -1.02 2.34 0.21
N GLY A 170 -0.71 3.16 1.22
CA GLY A 170 0.34 4.15 1.19
C GLY A 170 0.66 4.67 2.59
N VAL A 171 1.85 5.24 2.75
CA VAL A 171 2.36 5.76 4.02
C VAL A 171 2.89 7.19 3.81
N PRO A 172 2.33 8.19 4.50
CA PRO A 172 2.89 9.53 4.56
C PRO A 172 4.28 9.54 5.20
N ILE A 173 5.20 10.31 4.63
CA ILE A 173 6.56 10.46 5.15
C ILE A 173 6.70 11.83 5.79
N VAL A 174 7.03 11.84 7.08
CA VAL A 174 7.08 13.04 7.93
C VAL A 174 8.49 13.18 8.51
N ASN A 175 9.05 14.39 8.49
CA ASN A 175 10.39 14.63 9.02
C ASN A 175 10.40 14.87 10.55
N ASP A 176 11.58 15.17 11.08
CA ASP A 176 11.85 15.52 12.48
C ASP A 176 11.12 16.77 13.00
N ARG A 177 10.52 17.56 12.11
CA ARG A 177 9.75 18.78 12.43
C ARG A 177 8.24 18.60 12.25
N ASP A 178 7.76 17.37 12.21
CA ASP A 178 6.36 17.00 11.95
C ASP A 178 5.81 17.50 10.59
N ALA A 179 6.68 17.84 9.65
CA ALA A 179 6.28 18.27 8.32
C ALA A 179 6.17 17.10 7.35
N LEU A 180 5.07 17.05 6.59
CA LEU A 180 4.89 16.10 5.49
C LEU A 180 5.88 16.40 4.36
N VAL A 181 6.79 15.46 4.08
CA VAL A 181 7.88 15.63 3.10
C VAL A 181 7.85 14.61 1.96
N GLY A 182 6.97 13.62 2.02
CA GLY A 182 6.85 12.60 0.99
C GLY A 182 5.65 11.69 1.18
N PHE A 183 5.40 10.85 0.19
CA PHE A 183 4.42 9.78 0.28
C PHE A 183 4.97 8.54 -0.42
N VAL A 184 4.84 7.38 0.21
CA VAL A 184 5.23 6.09 -0.38
C VAL A 184 3.97 5.27 -0.61
N SER A 185 3.68 4.93 -1.86
CA SER A 185 2.61 4.01 -2.24
C SER A 185 3.13 2.59 -2.42
N ARG A 186 2.21 1.60 -2.44
CA ARG A 186 2.55 0.22 -2.85
C ARG A 186 3.23 0.17 -4.22
N GLY A 187 2.83 1.06 -5.14
CA GLY A 187 3.42 1.14 -6.48
C GLY A 187 4.88 1.58 -6.45
N ASP A 188 5.25 2.49 -5.55
CA ASP A 188 6.63 2.95 -5.39
C ASP A 188 7.53 1.85 -4.84
N VAL A 189 7.03 1.10 -3.85
CA VAL A 189 7.73 -0.08 -3.31
C VAL A 189 7.93 -1.13 -4.41
N LEU A 190 6.90 -1.45 -5.18
CA LEU A 190 7.01 -2.43 -6.27
C LEU A 190 7.97 -1.96 -7.37
N ARG A 191 7.96 -0.66 -7.70
CA ARG A 191 8.89 -0.08 -8.68
C ARG A 191 10.34 -0.18 -8.20
N ALA A 192 10.60 0.14 -6.93
CA ALA A 192 11.92 0.01 -6.32
C ALA A 192 12.44 -1.43 -6.41
N VAL A 193 11.58 -2.41 -6.16
CA VAL A 193 11.89 -3.84 -6.28
C VAL A 193 12.24 -4.26 -7.72
N ILE A 194 11.56 -3.70 -8.72
CA ILE A 194 11.78 -4.03 -10.14
C ILE A 194 13.08 -3.41 -10.65
N SER A 195 13.39 -2.19 -10.23
CA SER A 195 14.51 -1.43 -10.78
C SER A 195 15.88 -1.81 -10.22
N ASP A 196 15.96 -2.49 -9.07
CA ASP A 196 17.24 -2.80 -8.43
C ASP A 196 17.27 -4.20 -7.78
N PRO A 197 17.84 -5.23 -8.44
CA PRO A 197 18.04 -6.53 -7.85
C PRO A 197 19.38 -6.60 -7.06
N PRO A 198 19.41 -7.26 -5.88
CA PRO A 198 18.47 -8.29 -5.47
C PRO A 198 17.66 -7.89 -4.23
N LEU A 199 16.33 -8.00 -4.35
CA LEU A 199 15.60 -8.59 -3.23
C LEU A 199 16.24 -9.94 -3.00
N SER A 200 17.05 -10.06 -1.93
CA SER A 200 17.43 -11.36 -1.39
C SER A 200 16.14 -11.99 -0.88
N LEU A 201 15.38 -12.59 -1.79
CA LEU A 201 14.42 -13.63 -1.50
C LEU A 201 15.30 -14.78 -1.01
N TRP A 202 15.54 -14.83 0.30
CA TRP A 202 16.02 -16.05 0.87
C TRP A 202 15.08 -17.18 0.42
N ARG A 203 15.72 -18.19 -0.17
CA ARG A 203 15.15 -19.27 -0.99
C ARG A 203 14.06 -20.05 -0.29
#